data_AF-A0A1I0R2I2-F1
#
_entry.id   AF-A0A1I0R2I2-F1
#
_cell.length_a   1.000
_cell.length_b   1.000
_cell.length_c   1.000
_cell.angle_alpha   90.00
_cell.angle_beta   90.00
_cell.angle_gamma   90.00
#
_symmetry.space_group_name_H-M   'P 1'
#
loop_
_entity.id
_entity.type
_entity.pdbx_description
1 polymer ?
#
loop_
_entity_poly.entity_id
_entity_poly.type
_entity_poly.pdbx_seq_one_letter_code
_entity_poly.pdbx_strand_id
1 'polypeptide(L)'
;MTNSEKILAFKRLYVAAYTLCANTEKLISENKLNEQDVDKAITCMDEMIALLPISFPVNGMAFTSAALMINLKDPEDEPKETMVQNDGGTRYIRPENIVVVYESTLSLVLEDWKFSHWNYIVVNAQEKSSRTKYKPFMLEQAEKCLALIPLKDTDAYGSWMDDMIIVYSNQIGWCASEDEEDPVKLEKALDIVARGFKLSNWRKHKYIKETMTDLLLKLNRYEEAYVIVAEGLVEDADNPYFQHVKNDERYIRWVAAETQRKEEIHNAFLKAVSDEQAKETDQFIYPGHPLVQQHAAILNLIKQRMIAIRMRRIHNKIQKKEEVTDSYMERFELRKWSLQELEVFEETNDLQLPTEYKIYLMEIGSGGGGGYFNVDEISGIDYLRTEAIDNLKKPFPITATKIHDVGNSLGVKAWVYPDSEKWKSTGLFQEDMETLFGLPDKADITDGCMLLAYSRGQNELYLIGNGEFENEVWVDALQYGAEARGSFGAASSKRLKFLEFMAESLLSRWVGNENASDTGDWM
;
A
#
# COMPACT_ATOMS: atom_id res chain seq x y z
N MET A 1 -36.10 -23.31 -31.98
CA MET A 1 -35.16 -23.98 -31.06
C MET A 1 -35.64 -23.74 -29.64
N THR A 2 -35.88 -24.79 -28.87
CA THR A 2 -36.17 -24.72 -27.43
C THR A 2 -34.93 -24.25 -26.66
N ASN A 3 -35.07 -23.79 -25.41
CA ASN A 3 -33.92 -23.35 -24.61
C ASN A 3 -32.90 -24.49 -24.40
N SER A 4 -33.37 -25.72 -24.17
CA SER A 4 -32.49 -26.89 -24.03
C SER A 4 -31.74 -27.22 -25.32
N GLU A 5 -32.40 -27.11 -26.48
CA GLU A 5 -31.73 -27.27 -27.78
C GLU A 5 -30.70 -26.17 -28.03
N LYS A 6 -31.00 -24.92 -27.65
CA LYS A 6 -30.03 -23.81 -27.72
C LYS A 6 -28.81 -24.06 -26.83
N ILE A 7 -29.01 -24.51 -25.60
CA ILE A 7 -27.91 -24.83 -24.67
C ILE A 7 -27.02 -25.92 -25.27
N LEU A 8 -27.60 -26.98 -25.81
CA LEU A 8 -26.84 -28.06 -26.41
C LEU A 8 -26.05 -27.60 -27.65
N ALA A 9 -26.70 -26.84 -28.53
CA ALA A 9 -26.03 -26.23 -29.68
C ALA A 9 -24.88 -25.31 -29.24
N PHE A 10 -25.11 -24.51 -28.20
CA PHE A 10 -24.09 -23.64 -27.61
C PHE A 10 -22.91 -24.44 -27.07
N LYS A 11 -23.12 -25.50 -26.29
CA LYS A 11 -22.04 -26.37 -25.78
C LYS A 11 -21.19 -26.95 -26.92
N ARG A 12 -21.83 -27.47 -27.98
CA ARG A 12 -21.14 -28.02 -29.16
C ARG A 12 -20.26 -26.98 -29.85
N LEU A 13 -20.81 -25.79 -30.10
CA LEU A 13 -20.08 -24.69 -30.72
C LEU A 13 -18.93 -24.21 -29.84
N TYR A 14 -19.14 -24.16 -28.52
CA TYR A 14 -18.12 -23.76 -27.56
C TYR A 14 -16.92 -24.71 -27.59
N VAL A 15 -17.17 -26.02 -27.53
CA VAL A 15 -16.11 -27.04 -27.61
C VAL A 15 -15.38 -27.00 -28.96
N ALA A 16 -16.11 -26.79 -30.06
CA ALA A 16 -15.51 -26.65 -31.38
C ALA A 16 -14.60 -25.41 -31.48
N ALA A 17 -15.10 -24.24 -31.06
CA ALA A 17 -14.32 -22.99 -31.03
C ALA A 17 -13.08 -23.12 -30.14
N TYR A 18 -13.23 -23.68 -28.93
CA TYR A 18 -12.14 -23.93 -28.00
C TYR A 18 -11.03 -24.78 -28.61
N THR A 19 -11.41 -25.88 -29.26
CA THR A 19 -10.46 -26.79 -29.91
C THR A 19 -9.71 -26.09 -31.05
N LEU A 20 -10.42 -25.30 -31.87
CA LEU A 20 -9.82 -24.55 -32.98
C LEU A 20 -8.87 -23.45 -32.49
N CYS A 21 -9.25 -22.71 -31.44
CA CYS A 21 -8.39 -21.69 -30.84
C CYS A 21 -7.13 -22.31 -30.23
N ALA A 22 -7.25 -23.38 -29.44
CA ALA A 22 -6.11 -24.08 -28.86
C ALA A 22 -5.17 -24.65 -29.93
N ASN A 23 -5.72 -25.18 -31.03
CA ASN A 23 -4.92 -25.62 -32.17
C ASN A 23 -4.22 -24.46 -32.88
N THR A 24 -4.85 -23.30 -32.98
CA THR A 24 -4.25 -22.10 -33.61
C THR A 24 -3.00 -21.66 -32.86
N GLU A 25 -3.06 -21.59 -31.52
CA GLU A 25 -1.90 -21.23 -30.69
C GLU A 25 -0.73 -22.19 -30.92
N LYS A 26 -1.04 -23.50 -30.92
CA LYS A 26 -0.06 -24.55 -31.22
C LYS A 26 0.52 -24.39 -32.63
N LEU A 27 -0.31 -24.20 -33.64
CA LEU A 27 0.12 -24.09 -35.04
C LEU A 27 0.96 -22.84 -35.30
N ILE A 28 0.69 -21.72 -34.62
CA ILE A 28 1.53 -20.52 -34.68
C ILE A 28 2.93 -20.82 -34.13
N SER A 29 3.03 -21.53 -33.00
CA SER A 29 4.32 -21.94 -32.43
C SER A 29 5.12 -22.87 -33.34
N GLU A 30 4.44 -23.64 -34.21
CA GLU A 30 5.05 -24.53 -35.20
C GLU A 30 5.24 -23.87 -36.58
N ASN A 31 4.88 -22.59 -36.73
CA ASN A 31 4.87 -21.86 -38.00
C ASN A 31 4.03 -22.53 -39.11
N LYS A 32 2.82 -22.99 -38.76
CA LYS A 32 1.88 -23.70 -39.64
C LYS A 32 0.45 -23.19 -39.48
N LEU A 33 0.28 -21.88 -39.28
CA LEU A 33 -1.05 -21.29 -39.08
C LEU A 33 -2.00 -21.69 -40.21
N ASN A 34 -3.15 -22.27 -39.84
CA ASN A 34 -4.23 -22.57 -40.76
C ASN A 34 -5.32 -21.50 -40.65
N GLU A 35 -5.33 -20.55 -41.58
CA GLU A 35 -6.33 -19.47 -41.59
C GLU A 35 -7.78 -19.97 -41.70
N GLN A 36 -8.02 -21.15 -42.30
CA GLN A 36 -9.36 -21.72 -42.36
C GLN A 36 -9.88 -22.13 -40.97
N ASP A 37 -8.99 -22.59 -40.09
CA ASP A 37 -9.36 -22.96 -38.72
C ASP A 37 -9.65 -21.72 -37.88
N VAL A 38 -8.92 -20.62 -38.11
CA VAL A 38 -9.20 -19.30 -37.51
C VAL A 38 -10.59 -18.82 -37.91
N ASP A 39 -10.86 -18.77 -39.21
CA ASP A 39 -12.13 -18.25 -39.74
C ASP A 39 -13.31 -19.12 -39.27
N LYS A 40 -13.10 -20.44 -39.13
CA LYS A 40 -14.07 -21.37 -38.57
C LYS A 40 -14.29 -21.16 -37.07
N ALA A 41 -13.25 -20.89 -36.29
CA ALA A 41 -13.38 -20.59 -34.86
C ALA A 41 -14.27 -19.35 -34.63
N ILE A 42 -14.02 -18.29 -35.40
CA ILE A 42 -14.84 -17.07 -35.39
C ILE A 42 -16.28 -17.36 -35.78
N THR A 43 -16.49 -18.16 -36.83
CA THR A 43 -17.84 -18.55 -37.27
C THR A 43 -18.60 -19.26 -36.14
N CYS A 44 -17.96 -20.17 -35.41
CA CYS A 44 -18.56 -20.81 -34.24
C CYS A 44 -18.94 -19.79 -33.15
N MET A 45 -18.11 -18.76 -32.91
CA MET A 45 -18.42 -17.70 -31.94
C MET A 45 -19.59 -16.82 -32.38
N ASP A 46 -19.65 -16.45 -33.67
CA ASP A 46 -20.76 -15.69 -34.22
C ASP A 46 -22.08 -16.47 -34.14
N GLU A 47 -22.05 -17.77 -34.42
CA GLU A 47 -23.20 -18.66 -34.24
C GLU A 47 -23.62 -18.76 -32.77
N MET A 48 -22.66 -18.84 -31.82
CA MET A 48 -22.96 -18.80 -30.38
C MET A 48 -23.63 -17.48 -29.97
N ILE A 49 -23.16 -16.34 -30.47
CA ILE A 49 -23.75 -15.02 -30.19
C ILE A 49 -25.17 -14.95 -30.76
N ALA A 50 -25.40 -15.50 -31.96
CA ALA A 50 -26.72 -15.54 -32.59
C ALA A 50 -27.75 -16.39 -31.84
N LEU A 51 -27.32 -17.31 -30.97
CA LEU A 51 -28.23 -18.10 -30.13
C LEU A 51 -28.79 -17.29 -28.93
N LEU A 52 -28.18 -16.15 -28.59
CA LEU A 52 -28.59 -15.32 -27.46
C LEU A 52 -29.95 -14.63 -27.69
N PRO A 53 -30.76 -14.41 -26.64
CA PRO A 53 -30.54 -14.82 -25.25
C PRO A 53 -30.75 -16.33 -25.04
N ILE A 54 -29.97 -16.90 -24.11
CA ILE A 54 -30.07 -18.28 -23.61
C ILE A 54 -30.22 -18.16 -22.09
N SER A 55 -31.18 -18.88 -21.51
CA SER A 55 -31.33 -18.93 -20.05
C SER A 55 -30.61 -20.14 -19.49
N PHE A 56 -29.57 -19.90 -18.68
CA PHE A 56 -28.81 -20.97 -18.06
C PHE A 56 -29.52 -21.51 -16.82
N PRO A 57 -29.42 -22.82 -16.58
CA PRO A 57 -29.96 -23.39 -15.36
C PRO A 57 -29.09 -22.98 -14.16
N VAL A 58 -29.69 -22.82 -12.98
CA VAL A 58 -28.95 -22.55 -11.74
C VAL A 58 -28.40 -23.89 -11.22
N ASN A 59 -27.29 -24.33 -11.80
CA ASN A 59 -26.80 -25.71 -11.65
C ASN A 59 -25.49 -25.86 -10.85
N GLY A 60 -25.05 -24.85 -10.13
CA GLY A 60 -23.87 -24.90 -9.27
C GLY A 60 -24.23 -24.85 -7.79
N MET A 61 -23.63 -25.70 -6.96
CA MET A 61 -23.78 -25.59 -5.51
C MET A 61 -22.95 -24.42 -4.94
N ALA A 62 -21.93 -23.96 -5.69
CA ALA A 62 -21.06 -22.85 -5.29
C ALA A 62 -21.52 -21.45 -5.75
N PHE A 63 -22.54 -21.33 -6.62
CA PHE A 63 -22.85 -20.06 -7.31
C PHE A 63 -24.29 -19.62 -7.08
N THR A 64 -24.47 -18.32 -6.82
CA THR A 64 -25.79 -17.66 -6.69
C THR A 64 -26.33 -17.13 -8.01
N SER A 65 -25.57 -17.26 -9.10
CA SER A 65 -25.89 -16.72 -10.43
C SER A 65 -26.10 -17.85 -11.46
N ALA A 66 -26.93 -17.60 -12.47
CA ALA A 66 -27.17 -18.53 -13.57
C ALA A 66 -25.86 -18.78 -14.37
N ALA A 67 -25.44 -20.04 -14.43
CA ALA A 67 -24.17 -20.44 -15.01
C ALA A 67 -24.28 -21.79 -15.73
N LEU A 68 -23.56 -21.95 -16.83
CA LEU A 68 -23.48 -23.19 -17.60
C LEU A 68 -22.10 -23.81 -17.43
N MET A 69 -22.07 -25.07 -17.01
CA MET A 69 -20.86 -25.90 -17.02
C MET A 69 -20.76 -26.65 -18.34
N ILE A 70 -19.60 -26.57 -18.99
CA ILE A 70 -19.32 -27.18 -20.30
C ILE A 70 -18.12 -28.11 -20.14
N ASN A 71 -18.29 -29.38 -20.51
CA ASN A 71 -17.17 -30.32 -20.60
C ASN A 71 -16.48 -30.18 -21.96
N LEU A 72 -15.21 -29.79 -21.94
CA LEU A 72 -14.42 -29.56 -23.14
C LEU A 72 -14.09 -30.81 -23.95
N LYS A 73 -14.29 -32.02 -23.39
CA LYS A 73 -14.09 -33.30 -24.08
C LYS A 73 -15.38 -33.88 -24.65
N ASP A 74 -16.52 -33.53 -24.08
CA ASP A 74 -17.82 -34.04 -24.50
C ASP A 74 -18.89 -32.96 -24.29
N PRO A 75 -19.35 -32.26 -25.34
CA PRO A 75 -20.35 -31.22 -25.22
C PRO A 75 -21.75 -31.74 -24.80
N GLU A 76 -21.99 -33.05 -24.88
CA GLU A 76 -23.24 -33.67 -24.44
C GLU A 76 -23.26 -33.98 -22.93
N ASP A 77 -22.10 -33.93 -22.28
CA ASP A 77 -21.98 -34.23 -20.86
C ASP A 77 -22.64 -33.15 -19.98
N GLU A 78 -23.17 -33.58 -18.84
CA GLU A 78 -23.82 -32.74 -17.83
C GLU A 78 -23.01 -32.82 -16.51
N PRO A 79 -21.87 -32.11 -16.44
CA PRO A 79 -20.96 -32.19 -15.30
C PRO A 79 -21.63 -31.71 -14.01
N LYS A 80 -21.20 -32.29 -12.88
CA LYS A 80 -21.70 -31.96 -11.53
C LYS A 80 -20.55 -31.66 -10.57
N GLU A 81 -20.74 -30.66 -9.72
CA GLU A 81 -19.81 -30.36 -8.63
C GLU A 81 -19.93 -31.40 -7.52
N THR A 82 -18.80 -31.74 -6.91
CA THR A 82 -18.77 -32.60 -5.71
C THR A 82 -18.49 -31.75 -4.48
N MET A 83 -19.35 -31.83 -3.47
CA MET A 83 -19.16 -31.11 -2.20
C MET A 83 -18.26 -31.94 -1.28
N VAL A 84 -17.20 -31.33 -0.76
CA VAL A 84 -16.29 -31.94 0.22
C VAL A 84 -16.26 -31.06 1.47
N GLN A 85 -16.52 -31.66 2.63
CA GLN A 85 -16.37 -31.00 3.93
C GLN A 85 -14.98 -31.27 4.48
N ASN A 86 -14.25 -30.21 4.85
CA ASN A 86 -12.99 -30.27 5.60
C ASN A 86 -13.14 -29.50 6.92
N ASP A 87 -12.28 -29.75 7.91
CA ASP A 87 -12.27 -29.14 9.26
C ASP A 87 -11.97 -27.62 9.29
N GLY A 88 -12.75 -26.85 8.52
CA GLY A 88 -12.61 -25.41 8.31
C GLY A 88 -13.52 -24.84 7.22
N GLY A 89 -14.31 -25.66 6.51
CA GLY A 89 -15.32 -25.18 5.56
C GLY A 89 -15.77 -26.19 4.49
N THR A 90 -16.80 -25.81 3.74
CA THR A 90 -17.29 -26.55 2.57
C THR A 90 -16.51 -26.15 1.33
N ARG A 91 -15.94 -27.11 0.60
CA ARG A 91 -15.28 -26.89 -0.69
C ARG A 91 -16.05 -27.62 -1.80
N TYR A 92 -16.27 -26.93 -2.92
CA TYR A 92 -16.85 -27.52 -4.12
C TYR A 92 -15.74 -27.87 -5.11
N ILE A 93 -15.64 -29.15 -5.47
CA ILE A 93 -14.67 -29.67 -6.42
C ILE A 93 -15.35 -29.83 -7.78
N ARG A 94 -14.78 -29.19 -8.80
CA ARG A 94 -15.21 -29.32 -10.20
C ARG A 94 -14.43 -30.44 -10.88
N PRO A 95 -15.06 -31.25 -11.75
CA PRO A 95 -14.34 -32.21 -12.59
C PRO A 95 -13.29 -31.51 -13.47
N GLU A 96 -12.28 -32.25 -13.91
CA GLU A 96 -11.28 -31.75 -14.86
C GLU A 96 -11.92 -31.42 -16.22
N ASN A 97 -11.36 -30.48 -16.96
CA ASN A 97 -11.81 -30.06 -18.31
C ASN A 97 -13.19 -29.38 -18.34
N ILE A 98 -13.66 -28.86 -17.21
CA ILE A 98 -14.92 -28.10 -17.15
C ILE A 98 -14.65 -26.60 -17.19
N VAL A 99 -15.32 -25.91 -18.11
CA VAL A 99 -15.40 -24.44 -18.14
C VAL A 99 -16.76 -23.99 -17.64
N VAL A 100 -16.80 -22.86 -16.95
CA VAL A 100 -18.03 -22.23 -16.45
C VAL A 100 -18.21 -20.92 -17.18
N VAL A 101 -19.38 -20.72 -17.77
CA VAL A 101 -19.78 -19.45 -18.39
C VAL A 101 -21.02 -18.92 -17.69
N TYR A 102 -21.04 -17.61 -17.42
CA TYR A 102 -22.13 -16.95 -16.69
C TYR A 102 -23.06 -16.25 -17.67
N GLU A 103 -24.37 -16.38 -17.46
CA GLU A 103 -25.38 -15.77 -18.33
C GLU A 103 -25.22 -14.24 -18.40
N SER A 104 -24.92 -13.61 -17.25
CA SER A 104 -24.79 -12.16 -17.11
C SER A 104 -23.63 -11.55 -17.89
N THR A 105 -22.54 -12.31 -18.12
CA THR A 105 -21.34 -11.83 -18.82
C THR A 105 -21.18 -12.43 -20.20
N LEU A 106 -22.06 -13.35 -20.61
CA LEU A 106 -21.85 -14.22 -21.76
C LEU A 106 -21.60 -13.48 -23.06
N SER A 107 -22.42 -12.45 -23.34
CA SER A 107 -22.28 -11.64 -24.55
C SER A 107 -20.89 -10.99 -24.62
N LEU A 108 -20.45 -10.35 -23.54
CA LEU A 108 -19.12 -9.71 -23.46
C LEU A 108 -17.99 -10.73 -23.60
N VAL A 109 -18.11 -11.90 -22.94
CA VAL A 109 -17.08 -12.95 -22.99
C VAL A 109 -16.91 -13.51 -24.40
N LEU A 110 -17.99 -13.69 -25.17
CA LEU A 110 -17.89 -14.18 -26.55
C LEU A 110 -17.25 -13.14 -27.48
N GLU A 111 -17.58 -11.86 -27.29
CA GLU A 111 -17.00 -10.76 -28.08
C GLU A 111 -15.50 -10.56 -27.73
N ASP A 112 -15.13 -10.66 -26.45
CA ASP A 112 -13.74 -10.70 -26.00
C ASP A 112 -13.00 -11.89 -26.60
N TRP A 113 -13.61 -13.08 -26.63
CA TRP A 113 -12.95 -14.26 -27.16
C TRP A 113 -12.58 -14.11 -28.64
N LYS A 114 -13.46 -13.48 -29.44
CA LYS A 114 -13.14 -13.11 -30.83
C LYS A 114 -11.95 -12.17 -30.90
N PHE A 115 -11.97 -11.10 -30.08
CA PHE A 115 -10.84 -10.17 -30.01
C PHE A 115 -9.55 -10.90 -29.65
N SER A 116 -9.56 -11.67 -28.58
CA SER A 116 -8.40 -12.37 -28.03
C SER A 116 -7.79 -13.31 -29.07
N HIS A 117 -8.64 -14.00 -29.84
CA HIS A 117 -8.18 -14.89 -30.89
C HIS A 117 -7.48 -14.14 -32.04
N TRP A 118 -8.10 -13.07 -32.55
CA TRP A 118 -7.47 -12.24 -33.60
C TRP A 118 -6.22 -11.51 -33.09
N ASN A 119 -6.25 -10.98 -31.88
CA ASN A 119 -5.12 -10.31 -31.24
C ASN A 119 -3.92 -11.25 -31.12
N TYR A 120 -4.14 -12.50 -30.68
CA TYR A 120 -3.08 -13.50 -30.60
C TYR A 120 -2.39 -13.71 -31.96
N ILE A 121 -3.17 -13.78 -33.05
CA ILE A 121 -2.65 -13.93 -34.41
C ILE A 121 -1.87 -12.69 -34.83
N VAL A 122 -2.43 -11.50 -34.64
CA VAL A 122 -1.80 -10.22 -35.03
C VAL A 122 -0.44 -10.03 -34.32
N VAL A 123 -0.34 -10.44 -33.06
CA VAL A 123 0.89 -10.31 -32.25
C VAL A 123 1.91 -11.41 -32.56
N ASN A 124 1.46 -12.68 -32.70
CA ASN A 124 2.38 -13.83 -32.66
C ASN A 124 2.60 -14.52 -34.02
N ALA A 125 1.77 -14.27 -35.04
CA ALA A 125 1.97 -14.91 -36.34
C ALA A 125 3.25 -14.42 -37.01
N GLN A 126 4.10 -15.35 -37.45
CA GLN A 126 5.36 -15.04 -38.13
C GLN A 126 5.09 -14.35 -39.48
N GLU A 127 4.14 -14.89 -40.25
CA GLU A 127 3.79 -14.36 -41.56
C GLU A 127 3.13 -12.98 -41.46
N LYS A 128 3.75 -12.00 -42.12
CA LYS A 128 3.23 -10.62 -42.18
C LYS A 128 1.85 -10.56 -42.84
N SER A 129 1.59 -11.40 -43.85
CA SER A 129 0.30 -11.50 -44.55
C SER A 129 -0.86 -11.78 -43.59
N SER A 130 -0.72 -12.78 -42.71
CA SER A 130 -1.77 -13.12 -41.74
C SER A 130 -1.98 -12.00 -40.72
N ARG A 131 -0.90 -11.40 -40.20
CA ARG A 131 -1.00 -10.24 -39.30
C ARG A 131 -1.76 -9.08 -39.95
N THR A 132 -1.41 -8.75 -41.19
CA THR A 132 -2.11 -7.69 -41.96
C THR A 132 -3.56 -8.04 -42.26
N LYS A 133 -3.87 -9.31 -42.58
CA LYS A 133 -5.24 -9.78 -42.84
C LYS A 133 -6.15 -9.59 -41.61
N TYR A 134 -5.68 -10.00 -40.42
CA TYR A 134 -6.51 -10.02 -39.22
C TYR A 134 -6.50 -8.73 -38.39
N LYS A 135 -5.53 -7.83 -38.61
CA LYS A 135 -5.44 -6.52 -37.94
C LYS A 135 -6.74 -5.70 -37.98
N PRO A 136 -7.42 -5.47 -39.12
CA PRO A 136 -8.65 -4.68 -39.15
C PRO A 136 -9.79 -5.32 -38.33
N PHE A 137 -9.93 -6.65 -38.37
CA PHE A 137 -10.95 -7.36 -37.57
C PHE A 137 -10.68 -7.27 -36.07
N MET A 138 -9.40 -7.39 -35.67
CA MET A 138 -8.99 -7.19 -34.28
C MET A 138 -9.35 -5.79 -33.78
N LEU A 139 -9.08 -4.75 -34.58
CA LEU A 139 -9.35 -3.36 -34.20
C LEU A 139 -10.84 -3.05 -34.09
N GLU A 140 -11.64 -3.49 -35.07
CA GLU A 140 -13.10 -3.34 -35.03
C GLU A 140 -13.69 -4.04 -33.80
N GLN A 141 -13.19 -5.24 -33.49
CA GLN A 141 -13.63 -6.01 -32.33
C GLN A 141 -13.19 -5.37 -31.01
N ALA A 142 -12.00 -4.78 -30.93
CA ALA A 142 -11.55 -4.03 -29.76
C ALA A 142 -12.45 -2.83 -29.47
N GLU A 143 -12.82 -2.05 -30.49
CA GLU A 143 -13.76 -0.94 -30.37
C GLU A 143 -15.15 -1.43 -29.92
N LYS A 144 -15.63 -2.54 -30.51
CA LYS A 144 -16.90 -3.16 -30.13
C LYS A 144 -16.90 -3.60 -28.66
N CYS A 145 -15.85 -4.28 -28.21
CA CYS A 145 -15.72 -4.71 -26.81
C CYS A 145 -15.67 -3.50 -25.86
N LEU A 146 -14.94 -2.43 -26.20
CA LEU A 146 -14.90 -1.21 -25.39
C LEU A 146 -16.27 -0.52 -25.26
N ALA A 147 -17.10 -0.58 -26.31
CA ALA A 147 -18.45 -0.04 -26.32
C ALA A 147 -19.44 -0.85 -25.47
N LEU A 148 -19.19 -2.15 -25.29
CA LEU A 148 -20.00 -3.04 -24.44
C LEU A 148 -19.72 -2.84 -22.94
N ILE A 149 -18.60 -2.22 -22.58
CA ILE A 149 -18.19 -2.02 -21.18
C ILE A 149 -18.72 -0.65 -20.67
N PRO A 150 -19.74 -0.63 -19.78
CA PRO A 150 -20.28 0.62 -19.25
C PRO A 150 -19.24 1.36 -18.41
N LEU A 151 -19.04 2.66 -18.71
CA LEU A 151 -18.05 3.52 -18.06
C LEU A 151 -18.29 3.78 -16.56
N LYS A 152 -19.45 3.39 -16.02
CA LYS A 152 -19.88 3.72 -14.64
C LYS A 152 -19.96 2.53 -13.69
N ASP A 153 -19.61 1.32 -14.14
CA ASP A 153 -19.88 0.07 -13.39
C ASP A 153 -18.66 -0.89 -13.36
N THR A 154 -17.44 -0.34 -13.36
CA THR A 154 -16.20 -1.14 -13.30
C THR A 154 -16.08 -1.95 -12.00
N ASP A 155 -16.72 -1.50 -10.92
CA ASP A 155 -16.71 -2.19 -9.63
C ASP A 155 -17.47 -3.53 -9.68
N ALA A 156 -18.41 -3.70 -10.62
CA ALA A 156 -19.25 -4.90 -10.71
C ALA A 156 -18.54 -6.11 -11.31
N TYR A 157 -17.46 -5.91 -12.09
CA TYR A 157 -16.77 -6.98 -12.84
C TYR A 157 -15.29 -7.17 -12.43
N GLY A 158 -14.77 -6.30 -11.56
CA GLY A 158 -13.46 -6.46 -10.93
C GLY A 158 -12.27 -6.44 -11.91
N SER A 159 -11.13 -6.93 -11.43
CA SER A 159 -9.82 -6.81 -12.10
C SER A 159 -9.72 -7.38 -13.52
N TRP A 160 -10.61 -8.32 -13.90
CA TRP A 160 -10.63 -8.88 -15.26
C TRP A 160 -11.09 -7.84 -16.29
N MET A 161 -12.12 -7.05 -15.99
CA MET A 161 -12.64 -6.06 -16.91
C MET A 161 -11.63 -4.92 -17.12
N ASP A 162 -10.92 -4.52 -16.06
CA ASP A 162 -9.82 -3.55 -16.16
C ASP A 162 -8.73 -4.05 -17.11
N ASP A 163 -8.34 -5.32 -16.99
CA ASP A 163 -7.34 -5.94 -17.85
C ASP A 163 -7.76 -5.90 -19.32
N MET A 164 -9.03 -6.20 -19.60
CA MET A 164 -9.56 -6.18 -20.96
C MET A 164 -9.60 -4.77 -21.54
N ILE A 165 -10.06 -3.76 -20.78
CA ILE A 165 -10.03 -2.35 -21.22
C ILE A 165 -8.60 -1.94 -21.58
N ILE A 166 -7.61 -2.31 -20.76
CA ILE A 166 -6.21 -1.99 -21.00
C ILE A 166 -5.73 -2.64 -22.30
N VAL A 167 -6.00 -3.92 -22.50
CA VAL A 167 -5.56 -4.65 -23.70
C VAL A 167 -6.22 -4.09 -24.96
N TYR A 168 -7.53 -3.87 -24.97
CA TYR A 168 -8.23 -3.30 -26.13
C TYR A 168 -7.70 -1.91 -26.49
N SER A 169 -7.60 -1.04 -25.48
CA SER A 169 -7.13 0.33 -25.66
C SER A 169 -5.69 0.35 -26.17
N ASN A 170 -4.84 -0.53 -25.64
CA ASN A 170 -3.47 -0.65 -26.10
C ASN A 170 -3.38 -1.08 -27.55
N GLN A 171 -4.15 -2.08 -28.00
CA GLN A 171 -4.06 -2.53 -29.39
C GLN A 171 -4.50 -1.44 -30.37
N ILE A 172 -5.56 -0.71 -30.05
CA ILE A 172 -5.99 0.46 -30.84
C ILE A 172 -4.87 1.52 -30.90
N GLY A 173 -4.31 1.86 -29.74
CA GLY A 173 -3.24 2.84 -29.64
C GLY A 173 -1.96 2.44 -30.36
N TRP A 174 -1.52 1.20 -30.16
CA TRP A 174 -0.28 0.68 -30.74
C TRP A 174 -0.39 0.68 -32.27
N CYS A 175 -1.51 0.20 -32.81
CA CYS A 175 -1.74 0.23 -34.26
C CYS A 175 -1.78 1.66 -34.81
N ALA A 176 -2.39 2.61 -34.09
CA ALA A 176 -2.41 4.01 -34.49
C ALA A 176 -1.00 4.64 -34.45
N SER A 177 -0.20 4.31 -33.44
CA SER A 177 1.17 4.81 -33.32
C SER A 177 2.07 4.35 -34.48
N GLU A 178 1.90 3.11 -34.94
CA GLU A 178 2.66 2.55 -36.06
C GLU A 178 2.22 3.08 -37.43
N ASP A 179 0.91 3.11 -37.69
CA ASP A 179 0.39 3.23 -39.07
C ASP A 179 -0.27 4.58 -39.39
N GLU A 180 -0.72 5.36 -38.39
CA GLU A 180 -1.56 6.54 -38.62
C GLU A 180 -0.75 7.84 -38.51
N GLU A 181 -0.96 8.77 -39.45
CA GLU A 181 -0.26 10.06 -39.50
C GLU A 181 -1.21 11.26 -39.31
N ASP A 182 -2.53 11.04 -39.42
CA ASP A 182 -3.54 12.08 -39.21
C ASP A 182 -3.65 12.45 -37.71
N PRO A 183 -3.31 13.70 -37.32
CA PRO A 183 -3.37 14.13 -35.92
C PRO A 183 -4.75 13.97 -35.28
N VAL A 184 -5.84 14.12 -36.04
CA VAL A 184 -7.20 14.00 -35.49
C VAL A 184 -7.49 12.56 -35.06
N LYS A 185 -7.03 11.58 -35.84
CA LYS A 185 -7.19 10.17 -35.50
C LYS A 185 -6.22 9.73 -34.42
N LEU A 186 -5.01 10.27 -34.40
CA LEU A 186 -4.05 10.06 -33.32
C LEU A 186 -4.58 10.57 -31.97
N GLU A 187 -5.20 11.75 -31.92
CA GLU A 187 -5.86 12.25 -30.69
C GLU A 187 -7.02 11.35 -30.26
N LYS A 188 -7.86 10.87 -31.21
CA LYS A 188 -8.91 9.90 -30.89
C LYS A 188 -8.34 8.61 -30.29
N ALA A 189 -7.23 8.10 -30.84
CA ALA A 189 -6.55 6.92 -30.31
C ALA A 189 -5.95 7.20 -28.93
N LEU A 190 -5.35 8.38 -28.72
CA LEU A 190 -4.80 8.80 -27.45
C LEU A 190 -5.87 8.87 -26.35
N ASP A 191 -7.06 9.39 -26.66
CA ASP A 191 -8.19 9.41 -25.72
C ASP A 191 -8.62 7.99 -25.28
N ILE A 192 -8.61 7.04 -26.21
CA ILE A 192 -8.89 5.63 -25.93
C ILE A 192 -7.78 5.03 -25.05
N VAL A 193 -6.52 5.23 -25.41
CA VAL A 193 -5.36 4.74 -24.62
C VAL A 193 -5.35 5.34 -23.23
N ALA A 194 -5.69 6.62 -23.07
CA ALA A 194 -5.76 7.29 -21.78
C ALA A 194 -6.74 6.61 -20.81
N ARG A 195 -7.82 5.98 -21.33
CA ARG A 195 -8.75 5.17 -20.51
C ARG A 195 -8.05 3.94 -19.94
N GLY A 196 -7.36 3.16 -20.77
CA GLY A 196 -6.58 2.00 -20.30
C GLY A 196 -5.38 2.39 -19.43
N PHE A 197 -4.69 3.48 -19.78
CA PHE A 197 -3.52 3.97 -19.05
C PHE A 197 -3.81 4.23 -17.58
N LYS A 198 -5.00 4.78 -17.26
CA LYS A 198 -5.45 5.05 -15.89
C LYS A 198 -5.68 3.80 -15.05
N LEU A 199 -5.95 2.65 -15.69
CA LEU A 199 -6.16 1.36 -15.03
C LEU A 199 -4.86 0.54 -14.92
N SER A 200 -3.80 0.97 -15.59
CA SER A 200 -2.48 0.31 -15.59
C SER A 200 -1.51 0.87 -14.55
N ASN A 201 -0.49 0.09 -14.18
CA ASN A 201 0.63 0.56 -13.36
C ASN A 201 1.95 -0.09 -13.81
N TRP A 202 3.08 0.32 -13.22
CA TRP A 202 4.40 -0.17 -13.62
C TRP A 202 4.63 -1.67 -13.35
N ARG A 203 3.82 -2.31 -12.48
CA ARG A 203 3.87 -3.75 -12.18
C ARG A 203 2.95 -4.57 -13.08
N LYS A 204 1.87 -3.98 -13.61
CA LYS A 204 0.83 -4.66 -14.38
C LYS A 204 0.50 -3.87 -15.65
N HIS A 205 0.67 -4.52 -16.80
CA HIS A 205 0.40 -3.95 -18.13
C HIS A 205 1.27 -2.73 -18.50
N LYS A 206 2.55 -2.73 -18.13
CA LYS A 206 3.49 -1.64 -18.43
C LYS A 206 3.61 -1.29 -19.92
N TYR A 207 3.29 -2.20 -20.83
CA TYR A 207 3.35 -1.98 -22.28
C TYR A 207 2.46 -0.81 -22.75
N ILE A 208 1.33 -0.54 -22.10
CA ILE A 208 0.46 0.59 -22.50
C ILE A 208 1.12 1.95 -22.23
N LYS A 209 2.12 2.01 -21.36
CA LYS A 209 2.91 3.21 -21.08
C LYS A 209 3.79 3.57 -22.29
N GLU A 210 4.32 2.58 -22.99
CA GLU A 210 5.03 2.76 -24.27
C GLU A 210 4.09 3.31 -25.33
N THR A 211 2.97 2.64 -25.57
CA THR A 211 1.94 3.07 -26.54
C THR A 211 1.48 4.51 -26.31
N MET A 212 1.23 4.89 -25.05
CA MET A 212 0.88 6.26 -24.68
C MET A 212 2.00 7.24 -25.03
N THR A 213 3.25 6.88 -24.73
CA THR A 213 4.44 7.68 -25.03
C THR A 213 4.59 7.87 -26.54
N ASP A 214 4.49 6.82 -27.34
CA ASP A 214 4.67 6.85 -28.79
C ASP A 214 3.61 7.75 -29.46
N LEU A 215 2.35 7.65 -29.04
CA LEU A 215 1.29 8.54 -29.52
C LEU A 215 1.56 10.01 -29.16
N LEU A 216 1.96 10.29 -27.91
CA LEU A 216 2.29 11.66 -27.48
C LEU A 216 3.48 12.22 -28.26
N LEU A 217 4.53 11.42 -28.50
CA LEU A 217 5.68 11.81 -29.30
C LEU A 217 5.28 12.12 -30.74
N LYS A 218 4.41 11.30 -31.35
CA LYS A 218 3.89 11.51 -32.71
C LYS A 218 3.04 12.78 -32.83
N LEU A 219 2.31 13.11 -31.76
CA LEU A 219 1.54 14.36 -31.61
C LEU A 219 2.38 15.58 -31.20
N ASN A 220 3.70 15.45 -31.08
CA ASN A 220 4.62 16.50 -30.60
C ASN A 220 4.35 16.98 -29.15
N ARG A 221 3.71 16.15 -28.32
CA ARG A 221 3.42 16.41 -26.90
C ARG A 221 4.55 15.90 -26.01
N TYR A 222 5.77 16.37 -26.29
CA TYR A 222 7.01 15.86 -25.70
C TYR A 222 7.04 15.91 -24.17
N GLU A 223 6.58 17.01 -23.57
CA GLU A 223 6.61 17.18 -22.10
C GLU A 223 5.78 16.10 -21.39
N GLU A 224 4.62 15.74 -21.94
CA GLU A 224 3.76 14.70 -21.37
C GLU A 224 4.37 13.31 -21.57
N ALA A 225 4.96 13.05 -22.74
CA ALA A 225 5.64 11.79 -23.03
C ALA A 225 6.84 11.56 -22.11
N TYR A 226 7.65 12.60 -21.90
CA TYR A 226 8.89 12.51 -21.11
C TYR A 226 8.65 12.27 -19.63
N VAL A 227 7.51 12.71 -19.07
CA VAL A 227 7.11 12.34 -17.71
C VAL A 227 6.96 10.82 -17.58
N ILE A 228 6.28 10.18 -18.53
CA ILE A 228 6.05 8.72 -18.53
C ILE A 228 7.38 7.97 -18.69
N VAL A 229 8.24 8.43 -19.61
CA VAL A 229 9.57 7.87 -19.84
C VAL A 229 10.44 7.96 -18.59
N ALA A 230 10.47 9.13 -17.94
CA ALA A 230 11.25 9.34 -16.73
C ALA A 230 10.78 8.44 -15.58
N GLU A 231 9.47 8.29 -15.37
CA GLU A 231 8.93 7.32 -14.41
C GLU A 231 9.40 5.90 -14.72
N GLY A 232 9.31 5.48 -15.99
CA GLY A 232 9.70 4.14 -16.42
C GLY A 232 11.20 3.84 -16.24
N LEU A 233 12.07 4.83 -16.47
CA LEU A 233 13.53 4.70 -16.33
C LEU A 233 14.00 4.80 -14.87
N VAL A 234 13.21 5.40 -13.97
CA VAL A 234 13.47 5.37 -12.53
C VAL A 234 13.21 3.98 -11.95
N GLU A 235 12.12 3.32 -12.37
CA GLU A 235 11.80 1.96 -11.95
C GLU A 235 12.77 0.92 -12.53
N ASP A 236 13.15 1.08 -13.80
CA ASP A 236 14.07 0.20 -14.51
C ASP A 236 14.87 1.01 -15.54
N ALA A 237 16.13 1.31 -15.21
CA ALA A 237 17.01 2.09 -16.07
C ALA A 237 17.25 1.43 -17.45
N ASP A 238 17.08 0.11 -17.54
CA ASP A 238 17.26 -0.69 -18.76
C ASP A 238 15.91 -1.10 -19.38
N ASN A 239 14.82 -0.44 -18.99
CA ASN A 239 13.48 -0.73 -19.50
C ASN A 239 13.48 -0.69 -21.05
N PRO A 240 13.19 -1.82 -21.73
CA PRO A 240 13.37 -1.93 -23.18
C PRO A 240 12.45 -0.99 -23.97
N TYR A 241 11.30 -0.65 -23.41
CA TYR A 241 10.30 0.19 -24.06
C TYR A 241 10.74 1.65 -24.26
N PHE A 242 11.70 2.13 -23.45
CA PHE A 242 12.11 3.54 -23.47
C PHE A 242 13.56 3.76 -23.87
N GLN A 243 14.30 2.71 -24.24
CA GLN A 243 15.72 2.86 -24.64
C GLN A 243 15.88 3.76 -25.87
N HIS A 244 14.89 3.78 -26.75
CA HIS A 244 14.90 4.63 -27.93
C HIS A 244 14.75 6.12 -27.59
N VAL A 245 14.08 6.47 -26.48
CA VAL A 245 13.93 7.86 -25.99
C VAL A 245 15.07 8.28 -25.06
N LYS A 246 15.62 7.34 -24.29
CA LYS A 246 16.67 7.60 -23.28
C LYS A 246 17.87 8.40 -23.82
N ASN A 247 18.22 8.16 -25.09
CA ASN A 247 19.36 8.80 -25.76
C ASN A 247 18.96 9.99 -26.67
N ASP A 248 17.68 10.39 -26.69
CA ASP A 248 17.22 11.52 -27.47
C ASP A 248 17.71 12.86 -26.86
N GLU A 249 18.28 13.73 -27.68
CA GLU A 249 18.86 15.01 -27.22
C GLU A 249 17.83 15.95 -26.58
N ARG A 250 16.56 15.88 -26.98
CA ARG A 250 15.48 16.70 -26.38
C ARG A 250 15.09 16.11 -25.04
N TYR A 251 15.01 14.79 -24.92
CA TYR A 251 14.78 14.14 -23.63
C TYR A 251 15.90 14.44 -22.63
N ILE A 252 17.17 14.30 -23.02
CA ILE A 252 18.31 14.61 -22.15
C ILE A 252 18.27 16.06 -21.65
N ARG A 253 17.96 17.02 -22.54
CA ARG A 253 17.79 18.44 -22.16
C ARG A 253 16.62 18.65 -21.22
N TRP A 254 15.49 17.97 -21.47
CA TRP A 254 14.33 18.03 -20.60
C TRP A 254 14.63 17.46 -19.21
N VAL A 255 15.31 16.31 -19.11
CA VAL A 255 15.72 15.72 -17.83
C VAL A 255 16.61 16.68 -17.04
N ALA A 256 17.61 17.29 -17.68
CA ALA A 256 18.48 18.25 -17.01
C ALA A 256 17.70 19.48 -16.48
N ALA A 257 16.80 20.04 -17.29
CA ALA A 257 15.94 21.16 -16.90
C ALA A 257 14.96 20.77 -15.78
N GLU A 258 14.38 19.57 -15.84
CA GLU A 258 13.43 19.06 -14.86
C GLU A 258 14.12 18.74 -13.53
N THR A 259 15.32 18.17 -13.55
CA THR A 259 16.15 17.98 -12.35
C THR A 259 16.47 19.32 -11.70
N GLN A 260 16.95 20.30 -12.47
CA GLN A 260 17.20 21.64 -11.95
C GLN A 260 15.93 22.27 -11.35
N ARG A 261 14.79 22.17 -12.04
CA ARG A 261 13.50 22.68 -11.55
C ARG A 261 13.09 22.03 -10.24
N LYS A 262 13.25 20.70 -10.12
CA LYS A 262 12.97 19.95 -8.88
C LYS A 262 13.89 20.38 -7.74
N GLU A 263 15.17 20.59 -8.01
CA GLU A 263 16.14 21.09 -7.02
C GLU A 263 15.78 22.51 -6.56
N GLU A 264 15.42 23.41 -7.48
CA GLU A 264 14.99 24.78 -7.15
C GLU A 264 13.72 24.78 -6.28
N ILE A 265 12.72 23.96 -6.62
CA ILE A 265 11.50 23.79 -5.82
C ILE A 265 11.83 23.22 -4.43
N HIS A 266 12.70 22.21 -4.36
CA HIS A 266 13.10 21.61 -3.10
C HIS A 266 13.85 22.60 -2.20
N ASN A 267 14.79 23.36 -2.76
CA ASN A 267 15.54 24.39 -2.05
C ASN A 267 14.63 25.52 -1.56
N ALA A 268 13.67 25.96 -2.39
CA ALA A 268 12.66 26.94 -1.98
C ALA A 268 11.79 26.41 -0.83
N PHE A 269 11.40 25.14 -0.87
CA PHE A 269 10.69 24.48 0.22
C PHE A 269 11.52 24.41 1.50
N LEU A 270 12.78 23.97 1.44
CA LEU A 270 13.67 23.93 2.60
C LEU A 270 13.88 25.32 3.21
N LYS A 271 14.01 26.34 2.38
CA LYS A 271 14.08 27.72 2.83
C LYS A 271 12.81 28.14 3.56
N ALA A 272 11.63 27.84 3.01
CA ALA A 272 10.36 28.15 3.67
C ALA A 272 10.22 27.44 5.03
N VAL A 273 10.67 26.19 5.13
CA VAL A 273 10.71 25.46 6.42
C VAL A 273 11.64 26.17 7.41
N SER A 274 12.86 26.52 7.00
CA SER A 274 13.81 27.22 7.87
C SER A 274 13.29 28.59 8.33
N ASP A 275 12.66 29.35 7.43
CA ASP A 275 12.10 30.67 7.75
C ASP A 275 10.93 30.54 8.74
N GLU A 276 10.12 29.47 8.66
CA GLU A 276 9.04 29.20 9.61
C GLU A 276 9.57 28.70 10.97
N GLN A 277 10.57 27.82 10.97
CA GLN A 277 11.25 27.35 12.18
C GLN A 277 11.87 28.50 12.98
N ALA A 278 12.44 29.50 12.29
CA ALA A 278 13.03 30.68 12.92
C ALA A 278 11.98 31.55 13.65
N LYS A 279 10.74 31.62 13.16
CA LYS A 279 9.66 32.39 13.80
C LYS A 279 9.23 31.81 15.15
N GLU A 280 9.29 30.49 15.28
CA GLU A 280 8.82 29.75 16.46
C GLU A 280 9.94 29.44 17.46
N THR A 281 11.19 29.71 17.11
CA THR A 281 12.33 29.51 18.01
C THR A 281 12.27 30.49 19.17
N ASP A 282 12.46 29.98 20.39
CA ASP A 282 12.38 30.72 21.67
C ASP A 282 11.01 31.37 21.97
N GLN A 283 9.96 31.01 21.21
CA GLN A 283 8.58 31.42 21.50
C GLN A 283 7.95 30.45 22.48
N PHE A 284 8.20 30.64 23.79
CA PHE A 284 7.61 29.85 24.87
C PHE A 284 6.38 30.53 25.48
N ILE A 285 5.43 29.74 25.97
CA ILE A 285 4.24 30.26 26.68
C ILE A 285 4.63 30.72 28.08
N TYR A 286 5.49 29.96 28.76
CA TYR A 286 5.96 30.25 30.11
C TYR A 286 7.49 30.45 30.15
N PRO A 287 8.06 31.46 29.47
CA PRO A 287 9.52 31.62 29.31
C PRO A 287 10.27 31.87 30.65
N GLY A 288 9.56 32.32 31.68
CA GLY A 288 10.11 32.52 33.03
C GLY A 288 10.09 31.28 33.91
N HIS A 289 9.44 30.19 33.49
CA HIS A 289 9.33 28.99 34.30
C HIS A 289 10.66 28.20 34.33
N PRO A 290 11.19 27.78 35.49
CA PRO A 290 12.51 27.16 35.59
C PRO A 290 12.69 25.93 34.69
N LEU A 291 11.66 25.08 34.60
CA LEU A 291 11.70 23.88 33.75
C LEU A 291 11.69 24.23 32.25
N VAL A 292 11.05 25.32 31.85
CA VAL A 292 11.11 25.78 30.45
C VAL A 292 12.52 26.25 30.13
N GLN A 293 13.14 27.02 31.02
CA GLN A 293 14.53 27.49 30.84
C GLN A 293 15.53 26.34 30.79
N GLN A 294 15.35 25.34 31.65
CA GLN A 294 16.18 24.14 31.69
C GLN A 294 16.09 23.33 30.38
N HIS A 295 14.89 23.22 29.80
CA HIS A 295 14.62 22.38 28.63
C HIS A 295 14.43 23.17 27.32
N ALA A 296 14.74 24.46 27.29
CA ALA A 296 14.46 25.34 26.15
C ALA A 296 15.03 24.81 24.82
N ALA A 297 16.28 24.32 24.84
CA ALA A 297 16.95 23.81 23.64
C ALA A 297 16.21 22.60 23.03
N ILE A 298 15.80 21.62 23.85
CA ILE A 298 15.11 20.42 23.36
C ILE A 298 13.66 20.74 22.96
N LEU A 299 12.99 21.65 23.67
CA LEU A 299 11.65 22.12 23.31
C LEU A 299 11.64 22.86 21.96
N ASN A 300 12.64 23.71 21.71
CA ASN A 300 12.83 24.34 20.39
C ASN A 300 13.04 23.29 19.31
N LEU A 301 13.87 22.27 19.57
CA LEU A 301 14.12 21.20 18.61
C LEU A 301 12.84 20.43 18.26
N ILE A 302 12.00 20.11 19.25
CA ILE A 302 10.69 19.48 19.04
C ILE A 302 9.81 20.37 18.15
N LYS A 303 9.64 21.66 18.49
CA LYS A 303 8.85 22.62 17.69
C LYS A 303 9.34 22.68 16.24
N GLN A 304 10.65 22.78 16.05
CA GLN A 304 11.26 22.84 14.72
C GLN A 304 10.99 21.58 13.89
N ARG A 305 11.13 20.39 14.49
CA ARG A 305 10.85 19.11 13.82
C ARG A 305 9.35 18.97 13.46
N MET A 306 8.45 19.39 14.34
CA MET A 306 7.01 19.41 14.08
C MET A 306 6.64 20.33 12.90
N ILE A 307 7.20 21.54 12.85
CA ILE A 307 7.00 22.48 11.74
C ILE A 307 7.44 21.85 10.41
N ALA A 308 8.63 21.25 10.38
CA ALA A 308 9.14 20.58 9.19
C ALA A 308 8.18 19.48 8.71
N ILE A 309 7.77 18.57 9.62
CA ILE A 309 6.83 17.48 9.31
C ILE A 309 5.52 18.02 8.73
N ARG A 310 4.90 19.00 9.40
CA ARG A 310 3.64 19.62 8.95
C ARG A 310 3.79 20.20 7.55
N MET A 311 4.83 21.01 7.32
CA MET A 311 5.06 21.66 6.03
C MET A 311 5.33 20.65 4.91
N ARG A 312 6.12 19.60 5.15
CA ARG A 312 6.36 18.55 4.12
C ARG A 312 5.10 17.78 3.80
N ARG A 313 4.29 17.46 4.80
CA ARG A 313 3.03 16.72 4.60
C ARG A 313 2.04 17.52 3.75
N ILE A 314 1.92 18.82 4.02
CA ILE A 314 1.13 19.75 3.20
C ILE A 314 1.73 19.87 1.78
N HIS A 315 3.04 20.10 1.68
CA HIS A 315 3.74 20.22 0.41
C HIS A 315 3.56 18.98 -0.47
N ASN A 316 3.68 17.79 0.10
CA ASN A 316 3.49 16.52 -0.61
C ASN A 316 2.07 16.37 -1.16
N LYS A 317 1.03 16.77 -0.42
CA LYS A 317 -0.35 16.76 -0.92
C LYS A 317 -0.52 17.72 -2.09
N ILE A 318 0.01 18.93 -1.98
CA ILE A 318 -0.04 19.94 -3.05
C ILE A 318 0.67 19.42 -4.31
N GLN A 319 1.84 18.80 -4.18
CA GLN A 319 2.57 18.19 -5.31
C GLN A 319 1.77 17.08 -5.99
N LYS A 320 1.01 16.30 -5.21
CA LYS A 320 0.10 15.25 -5.71
C LYS A 320 -1.23 15.79 -6.25
N LYS A 321 -1.44 17.11 -6.27
CA LYS A 321 -2.72 17.76 -6.60
C LYS A 321 -3.89 17.27 -5.72
N GLU A 322 -3.57 16.87 -4.49
CA GLU A 322 -4.57 16.50 -3.49
C GLU A 322 -5.01 17.74 -2.71
N GLU A 323 -6.30 17.80 -2.38
CA GLU A 323 -6.83 18.83 -1.50
C GLU A 323 -6.28 18.70 -0.06
N VAL A 324 -6.03 19.85 0.56
CA VAL A 324 -5.66 19.98 1.98
C VAL A 324 -6.91 20.48 2.70
N THR A 325 -7.68 19.55 3.26
CA THR A 325 -8.95 19.84 3.96
C THR A 325 -8.71 20.29 5.40
N ASP A 326 -9.71 20.93 6.01
CA ASP A 326 -9.67 21.28 7.44
C ASP A 326 -9.48 20.02 8.31
N SER A 327 -10.19 18.94 8.00
CA SER A 327 -10.03 17.63 8.66
C SER A 327 -8.63 17.02 8.51
N TYR A 328 -7.86 17.43 7.50
CA TYR A 328 -6.46 17.05 7.38
C TYR A 328 -5.58 17.90 8.30
N MET A 329 -5.89 19.19 8.42
CA MET A 329 -5.18 20.13 9.29
C MET A 329 -5.41 19.84 10.78
N GLU A 330 -6.61 19.39 11.16
CA GLU A 330 -6.96 18.96 12.53
C GLU A 330 -5.98 17.90 13.07
N ARG A 331 -5.36 17.08 12.20
CA ARG A 331 -4.36 16.07 12.60
C ARG A 331 -3.09 16.66 13.21
N PHE A 332 -2.84 17.94 12.98
CA PHE A 332 -1.66 18.67 13.50
C PHE A 332 -1.99 19.56 14.70
N GLU A 333 -3.25 19.56 15.15
CA GLU A 333 -3.66 20.31 16.32
C GLU A 333 -3.15 19.65 17.60
N LEU A 334 -2.71 20.48 18.53
CA LEU A 334 -2.21 20.07 19.83
C LEU A 334 -2.96 20.84 20.90
N ARG A 335 -3.43 20.13 21.93
CA ARG A 335 -4.04 20.75 23.10
C ARG A 335 -2.95 21.03 24.14
N LYS A 336 -2.65 22.30 24.35
CA LYS A 336 -1.74 22.72 25.42
C LYS A 336 -2.49 22.80 26.75
N TRP A 337 -1.77 22.51 27.82
CA TRP A 337 -2.29 22.52 29.18
C TRP A 337 -1.69 23.69 29.95
N SER A 338 -2.53 24.47 30.61
CA SER A 338 -2.06 25.57 31.43
C SER A 338 -1.38 25.06 32.70
N LEU A 339 -0.47 25.86 33.27
CA LEU A 339 0.17 25.53 34.54
C LEU A 339 -0.87 25.25 35.64
N GLN A 340 -1.93 26.06 35.69
CA GLN A 340 -3.01 25.92 36.66
C GLN A 340 -3.79 24.61 36.48
N GLU A 341 -4.11 24.19 35.25
CA GLU A 341 -4.79 22.91 35.02
C GLU A 341 -3.95 21.72 35.48
N LEU A 342 -2.63 21.78 35.24
CA LEU A 342 -1.69 20.74 35.65
C LEU A 342 -1.55 20.70 37.18
N GLU A 343 -1.43 21.86 37.85
CA GLU A 343 -1.36 21.96 39.31
C GLU A 343 -2.64 21.43 39.97
N VAL A 344 -3.82 21.80 39.46
CA VAL A 344 -5.10 21.30 39.97
C VAL A 344 -5.20 19.78 39.82
N PHE A 345 -4.72 19.24 38.70
CA PHE A 345 -4.69 17.79 38.49
C PHE A 345 -3.77 17.08 39.49
N GLU A 346 -2.55 17.60 39.69
CA GLU A 346 -1.57 17.07 40.64
C GLU A 346 -2.10 17.11 42.08
N GLU A 347 -2.70 18.22 42.50
CA GLU A 347 -3.32 18.39 43.82
C GLU A 347 -4.52 17.45 44.02
N THR A 348 -5.41 17.36 43.04
CA THR A 348 -6.62 16.53 43.12
C THR A 348 -6.27 15.06 43.24
N ASN A 349 -5.21 14.63 42.56
CA ASN A 349 -4.80 13.24 42.53
C ASN A 349 -3.71 12.91 43.55
N ASP A 350 -3.18 13.85 44.32
CA ASP A 350 -2.03 13.64 45.23
C ASP A 350 -0.87 12.94 44.52
N LEU A 351 -0.46 13.51 43.38
CA LEU A 351 0.56 12.97 42.49
C LEU A 351 1.39 14.11 41.90
N GLN A 352 2.69 13.90 41.69
CA GLN A 352 3.51 14.77 40.86
C GLN A 352 3.70 14.12 39.48
N LEU A 353 3.41 14.87 38.42
CA LEU A 353 3.65 14.41 37.06
C LEU A 353 5.16 14.42 36.76
N PRO A 354 5.64 13.53 35.88
CA PRO A 354 7.03 13.56 35.44
C PRO A 354 7.36 14.92 34.83
N THR A 355 8.48 15.49 35.26
CA THR A 355 8.84 16.90 34.97
C THR A 355 8.87 17.19 33.47
N GLU A 356 9.46 16.29 32.69
CA GLU A 356 9.57 16.44 31.23
C GLU A 356 8.23 16.28 30.51
N TYR A 357 7.33 15.44 31.03
CA TYR A 357 5.97 15.30 30.50
C TYR A 357 5.13 16.54 30.80
N LYS A 358 5.22 17.07 32.02
CA LYS A 358 4.54 18.32 32.42
C LYS A 358 4.92 19.48 31.49
N ILE A 359 6.21 19.67 31.23
CA ILE A 359 6.67 20.79 30.38
C ILE A 359 6.31 20.60 28.90
N TYR A 360 6.29 19.34 28.41
CA TYR A 360 5.80 19.04 27.07
C TYR A 360 4.33 19.42 26.90
N LEU A 361 3.47 19.06 27.87
CA LEU A 361 2.04 19.42 27.82
C LEU A 361 1.83 20.95 27.86
N MET A 362 2.67 21.68 28.59
CA MET A 362 2.61 23.14 28.66
C MET A 362 3.02 23.82 27.35
N GLU A 363 4.17 23.43 26.79
CA GLU A 363 4.81 24.16 25.70
C GLU A 363 4.50 23.61 24.31
N ILE A 364 4.28 22.30 24.19
CA ILE A 364 4.00 21.58 22.94
C ILE A 364 2.51 21.20 22.86
N GLY A 365 2.03 20.41 23.82
CA GLY A 365 0.63 19.97 23.94
C GLY A 365 0.41 18.49 23.62
N SER A 366 -0.71 17.95 24.09
CA SER A 366 -1.20 16.59 23.81
C SER A 366 -1.89 16.49 22.45
N GLY A 367 -1.99 15.28 21.91
CA GLY A 367 -2.62 14.99 20.61
C GLY A 367 -1.59 14.85 19.48
N GLY A 368 -2.05 15.05 18.24
CA GLY A 368 -1.18 15.12 17.07
C GLY A 368 -0.75 13.77 16.48
N GLY A 369 -1.37 12.66 16.89
CA GLY A 369 -0.96 11.30 16.47
C GLY A 369 -1.01 11.10 14.95
N GLY A 370 -2.11 11.52 14.32
CA GLY A 370 -2.26 11.42 12.86
C GLY A 370 -1.35 12.37 12.05
N GLY A 371 -0.77 13.39 12.70
CA GLY A 371 0.00 14.48 12.07
C GLY A 371 1.52 14.33 12.25
N TYR A 372 1.97 14.11 13.48
CA TYR A 372 3.38 14.17 13.85
C TYR A 372 4.03 12.81 14.11
N PHE A 373 3.25 11.79 14.42
CA PHE A 373 3.72 10.44 14.70
C PHE A 373 3.20 9.43 13.66
N ASN A 374 3.62 8.18 13.76
CA ASN A 374 3.21 7.12 12.84
C ASN A 374 1.95 6.39 13.31
N VAL A 375 1.81 6.17 14.62
CA VAL A 375 0.71 5.36 15.19
C VAL A 375 -0.15 6.20 16.11
N ASP A 376 0.37 6.52 17.30
CA ASP A 376 -0.40 7.10 18.40
C ASP A 376 -0.04 8.55 18.68
N GLU A 377 -0.84 9.15 19.55
CA GLU A 377 -0.65 10.51 20.05
C GLU A 377 -0.15 10.52 21.49
N ILE A 378 0.43 11.66 21.89
CA ILE A 378 0.74 11.90 23.29
C ILE A 378 -0.55 12.28 24.00
N SER A 379 -1.01 11.42 24.90
CA SER A 379 -2.21 11.65 25.70
C SER A 379 -2.03 12.84 26.65
N GLY A 380 -3.11 13.60 26.88
CA GLY A 380 -3.18 14.63 27.91
C GLY A 380 -3.59 14.06 29.28
N ILE A 381 -3.61 14.92 30.30
CA ILE A 381 -4.00 14.52 31.67
C ILE A 381 -5.47 14.09 31.76
N ASP A 382 -6.33 14.48 30.81
CA ASP A 382 -7.73 14.05 30.72
C ASP A 382 -7.91 12.58 30.30
N TYR A 383 -6.88 11.97 29.71
CA TYR A 383 -6.88 10.56 29.33
C TYR A 383 -6.23 9.66 30.38
N LEU A 384 -5.62 10.23 31.43
CA LEU A 384 -5.04 9.46 32.54
C LEU A 384 -6.16 8.88 33.42
N ARG A 385 -6.35 7.57 33.31
CA ARG A 385 -7.33 6.82 34.11
C ARG A 385 -6.82 6.58 35.53
N THR A 386 -7.74 6.27 36.45
CA THR A 386 -7.43 5.95 37.85
C THR A 386 -6.31 4.92 38.02
N GLU A 387 -6.31 3.87 37.20
CA GLU A 387 -5.26 2.84 37.21
C GLU A 387 -3.86 3.39 36.89
N ALA A 388 -3.75 4.23 35.85
CA ALA A 388 -2.48 4.86 35.49
C ALA A 388 -1.99 5.83 36.59
N ILE A 389 -2.92 6.56 37.21
CA ILE A 389 -2.63 7.45 38.34
C ILE A 389 -2.15 6.66 39.55
N ASP A 390 -2.83 5.55 39.89
CA ASP A 390 -2.46 4.69 41.00
C ASP A 390 -1.11 4.01 40.78
N ASN A 391 -0.80 3.62 39.54
CA ASN A 391 0.51 3.09 39.18
C ASN A 391 1.61 4.14 39.34
N LEU A 392 1.41 5.35 38.83
CA LEU A 392 2.38 6.46 38.96
C LEU A 392 2.71 6.85 40.41
N LYS A 393 1.82 6.59 41.37
CA LYS A 393 2.06 6.84 42.80
C LYS A 393 3.01 5.84 43.45
N LYS A 394 3.14 4.65 42.86
CA LYS A 394 3.98 3.57 43.40
C LYS A 394 5.41 3.70 42.86
N PRO A 395 6.43 3.25 43.62
CA PRO A 395 7.80 3.28 43.14
C PRO A 395 8.01 2.32 41.96
N PHE A 396 8.72 2.74 40.92
CA PHE A 396 9.16 1.85 39.84
C PHE A 396 10.04 0.73 40.42
N PRO A 397 9.69 -0.55 40.24
CA PRO A 397 10.30 -1.64 41.01
C PRO A 397 11.64 -2.14 40.45
N ILE A 398 11.97 -1.81 39.19
CA ILE A 398 13.19 -2.28 38.52
C ILE A 398 14.32 -1.26 38.73
N THR A 399 15.48 -1.75 39.17
CA THR A 399 16.72 -0.96 39.39
C THR A 399 17.82 -1.40 38.44
N ALA A 400 18.97 -0.71 38.41
CA ALA A 400 20.10 -1.08 37.56
C ALA A 400 20.66 -2.48 37.85
N THR A 401 20.42 -3.00 39.05
CA THR A 401 20.80 -4.36 39.44
C THR A 401 19.90 -5.45 38.85
N LYS A 402 18.70 -5.07 38.39
CA LYS A 402 17.66 -5.98 37.89
C LYS A 402 17.54 -6.00 36.35
N ILE A 403 18.37 -5.24 35.66
CA ILE A 403 18.48 -5.25 34.20
C ILE A 403 19.80 -5.88 33.76
N HIS A 404 19.72 -6.77 32.78
CA HIS A 404 20.86 -7.56 32.32
C HIS A 404 20.93 -7.60 30.80
N ASP A 405 22.07 -8.01 30.26
CA ASP A 405 22.19 -8.22 28.82
C ASP A 405 21.39 -9.47 28.42
N VAL A 406 20.27 -9.25 27.73
CA VAL A 406 19.35 -10.29 27.27
C VAL A 406 19.51 -10.56 25.77
N GLY A 407 20.48 -9.90 25.11
CA GLY A 407 20.73 -10.02 23.67
C GLY A 407 19.59 -9.49 22.80
N ASN A 408 18.85 -8.46 23.25
CA ASN A 408 17.86 -7.80 22.40
C ASN A 408 18.50 -7.03 21.25
N SER A 409 17.73 -6.72 20.22
CA SER A 409 18.19 -6.04 19.00
C SER A 409 18.74 -4.64 19.23
N LEU A 410 18.34 -3.97 20.32
CA LEU A 410 18.83 -2.63 20.69
C LEU A 410 20.17 -2.66 21.43
N GLY A 411 20.65 -3.84 21.85
CA GLY A 411 21.85 -3.99 22.66
C GLY A 411 21.75 -3.34 24.04
N VAL A 412 20.53 -3.16 24.57
CA VAL A 412 20.31 -2.57 25.90
C VAL A 412 20.11 -3.63 26.96
N LYS A 413 20.55 -3.34 28.18
CA LYS A 413 20.15 -4.15 29.32
C LYS A 413 18.66 -3.99 29.56
N ALA A 414 17.97 -5.10 29.82
CA ALA A 414 16.54 -5.12 29.99
C ALA A 414 16.12 -6.13 31.08
N TRP A 415 14.85 -6.08 31.44
CA TRP A 415 14.19 -6.97 32.37
C TRP A 415 13.36 -8.02 31.61
N VAL A 416 13.25 -9.22 32.18
CA VAL A 416 12.42 -10.32 31.65
C VAL A 416 11.70 -11.03 32.79
N TYR A 417 10.61 -11.72 32.49
CA TYR A 417 9.86 -12.51 33.48
C TYR A 417 10.75 -13.59 34.13
N PRO A 418 10.97 -13.56 35.46
CA PRO A 418 11.86 -14.50 36.15
C PRO A 418 11.34 -15.95 36.13
N ASP A 419 10.03 -16.13 36.05
CA ASP A 419 9.34 -17.43 35.98
C ASP A 419 9.28 -18.01 34.56
N SER A 420 9.80 -17.30 33.55
CA SER A 420 9.79 -17.76 32.16
C SER A 420 10.74 -18.94 31.93
N GLU A 421 10.18 -20.14 31.81
CA GLU A 421 10.93 -21.35 31.44
C GLU A 421 11.67 -21.22 30.11
N LYS A 422 11.14 -20.42 29.17
CA LYS A 422 11.81 -20.14 27.89
C LYS A 422 13.07 -19.29 28.06
N TRP A 423 13.08 -18.31 28.97
CA TRP A 423 14.30 -17.53 29.23
C TRP A 423 15.37 -18.37 29.92
N LYS A 424 14.97 -19.24 30.87
CA LYS A 424 15.87 -20.21 31.51
C LYS A 424 16.54 -21.14 30.50
N SER A 425 15.80 -21.61 29.49
CA SER A 425 16.33 -22.53 28.48
C SER A 425 17.30 -21.90 27.47
N THR A 426 17.40 -20.56 27.42
CA THR A 426 18.38 -19.88 26.54
C THR A 426 19.83 -20.08 26.97
N GLY A 427 20.07 -20.47 28.23
CA GLY A 427 21.42 -20.65 28.78
C GLY A 427 22.23 -19.35 28.94
N LEU A 428 21.61 -18.18 28.76
CA LEU A 428 22.27 -16.87 28.91
C LEU A 428 22.68 -16.57 30.36
N PHE A 429 21.91 -17.05 31.33
CA PHE A 429 22.12 -16.77 32.75
C PHE A 429 22.42 -18.07 33.50
N GLN A 430 23.50 -18.07 34.27
CA GLN A 430 23.91 -19.19 35.14
C GLN A 430 23.38 -19.05 36.57
N GLU A 431 22.97 -17.84 36.95
CA GLU A 431 22.40 -17.52 38.26
C GLU A 431 20.87 -17.71 38.25
N ASP A 432 20.29 -17.77 39.45
CA ASP A 432 18.86 -17.91 39.64
C ASP A 432 18.09 -16.69 39.09
N MET A 433 17.10 -16.93 38.22
CA MET A 433 16.35 -15.88 37.53
C MET A 433 15.56 -15.01 38.49
N GLU A 434 15.03 -15.56 39.59
CA GLU A 434 14.32 -14.79 40.62
C GLU A 434 15.27 -13.84 41.34
N THR A 435 16.50 -14.28 41.59
CA THR A 435 17.55 -13.40 42.13
C THR A 435 17.88 -12.25 41.17
N LEU A 436 18.04 -12.55 39.88
CA LEU A 436 18.44 -11.58 38.85
C LEU A 436 17.33 -10.60 38.46
N PHE A 437 16.09 -11.07 38.30
CA PHE A 437 14.97 -10.32 37.73
C PHE A 437 13.75 -10.23 38.66
N GLY A 438 13.71 -10.95 39.78
CA GLY A 438 12.60 -10.90 40.73
C GLY A 438 12.31 -9.47 41.22
N LEU A 439 11.02 -9.14 41.24
CA LEU A 439 10.50 -7.86 41.72
C LEU A 439 10.25 -7.91 43.24
N PRO A 440 10.19 -6.76 43.92
CA PRO A 440 9.78 -6.71 45.33
C PRO A 440 8.40 -7.33 45.56
N ASP A 441 8.17 -7.85 46.77
CA ASP A 441 6.88 -8.44 47.15
C ASP A 441 5.71 -7.48 46.84
N LYS A 442 4.72 -7.98 46.07
CA LYS A 442 3.50 -7.27 45.64
C LYS A 442 3.71 -6.11 44.66
N ALA A 443 4.90 -5.91 44.13
CA ALA A 443 5.13 -4.96 43.06
C ALA A 443 4.66 -5.53 41.71
N ASP A 444 4.07 -4.68 40.89
CA ASP A 444 3.78 -4.96 39.48
C ASP A 444 4.85 -4.28 38.60
N ILE A 445 5.20 -4.89 37.46
CA ILE A 445 6.15 -4.31 36.49
C ILE A 445 5.73 -2.91 36.00
N THR A 446 4.43 -2.63 36.01
CA THR A 446 3.86 -1.34 35.60
C THR A 446 3.75 -0.32 36.73
N ASP A 447 4.08 -0.68 37.98
CA ASP A 447 4.15 0.28 39.08
C ASP A 447 5.19 1.37 38.75
N GLY A 448 4.87 2.64 39.00
CA GLY A 448 5.71 3.78 38.65
C GLY A 448 5.76 4.14 37.16
N CYS A 449 4.99 3.45 36.31
CA CYS A 449 4.94 3.69 34.87
C CYS A 449 3.67 4.44 34.43
N MET A 450 3.78 5.22 33.36
CA MET A 450 2.66 5.77 32.61
C MET A 450 2.70 5.26 31.18
N LEU A 451 1.63 4.61 30.72
CA LEU A 451 1.49 4.25 29.31
C LEU A 451 1.47 5.53 28.47
N LEU A 452 2.44 5.66 27.56
CA LEU A 452 2.63 6.83 26.73
C LEU A 452 1.92 6.69 25.38
N ALA A 453 2.15 5.56 24.70
CA ALA A 453 1.70 5.29 23.33
C ALA A 453 1.95 3.81 22.97
N TYR A 454 1.45 3.37 21.83
CA TYR A 454 1.85 2.12 21.19
C TYR A 454 2.80 2.39 20.03
N SER A 455 3.80 1.52 19.90
CA SER A 455 4.69 1.54 18.74
C SER A 455 4.07 0.92 17.49
N ARG A 456 4.75 1.02 16.34
CA ARG A 456 4.34 0.36 15.09
C ARG A 456 4.14 -1.15 15.22
N GLY A 457 4.89 -1.81 16.09
CA GLY A 457 4.74 -3.24 16.40
C GLY A 457 3.63 -3.54 17.42
N GLN A 458 2.86 -2.53 17.82
CA GLN A 458 1.89 -2.56 18.92
C GLN A 458 2.54 -2.89 20.28
N ASN A 459 3.83 -2.61 20.43
CA ASN A 459 4.48 -2.67 21.74
C ASN A 459 4.14 -1.42 22.55
N GLU A 460 3.81 -1.61 23.81
CA GLU A 460 3.50 -0.53 24.74
C GLU A 460 4.77 0.25 25.08
N LEU A 461 4.68 1.57 24.99
CA LEU A 461 5.72 2.49 25.40
C LEU A 461 5.32 3.11 26.73
N TYR A 462 6.21 3.02 27.72
CA TYR A 462 5.99 3.53 29.07
C TYR A 462 6.96 4.66 29.38
N LEU A 463 6.45 5.75 29.94
CA LEU A 463 7.27 6.74 30.63
C LEU A 463 7.44 6.31 32.09
N ILE A 464 8.69 6.18 32.53
CA ILE A 464 8.99 5.90 33.94
C ILE A 464 8.81 7.19 34.74
N GLY A 465 7.81 7.20 35.63
CA GLY A 465 7.39 8.42 36.32
C GLY A 465 8.11 8.69 37.64
N ASN A 466 8.77 7.69 38.22
CA ASN A 466 9.57 7.83 39.45
C ASN A 466 10.63 6.70 39.55
N GLY A 467 11.53 6.79 40.53
CA GLY A 467 12.56 5.78 40.79
C GLY A 467 13.89 6.05 40.09
N GLU A 468 14.74 5.02 39.95
CA GLU A 468 16.12 5.17 39.44
C GLU A 468 16.17 5.64 37.97
N PHE A 469 15.15 5.31 37.19
CA PHE A 469 15.08 5.57 35.75
C PHE A 469 14.04 6.63 35.38
N GLU A 470 13.72 7.53 36.32
CA GLU A 470 12.73 8.58 36.11
C GLU A 470 12.97 9.40 34.82
N ASN A 471 11.89 9.62 34.08
CA ASN A 471 11.81 10.27 32.77
C ASN A 471 12.35 9.46 31.58
N GLU A 472 12.89 8.24 31.77
CA GLU A 472 13.23 7.36 30.63
C GLU A 472 11.96 6.81 29.96
N VAL A 473 12.03 6.58 28.65
CA VAL A 473 10.99 5.86 27.90
C VAL A 473 11.40 4.41 27.70
N TRP A 474 10.53 3.50 28.09
CA TRP A 474 10.71 2.05 28.06
C TRP A 474 9.69 1.41 27.11
N VAL A 475 10.02 0.23 26.59
CA VAL A 475 9.16 -0.55 25.70
C VAL A 475 8.88 -1.92 26.30
N ASP A 476 7.61 -2.33 26.25
CA ASP A 476 7.20 -3.70 26.56
C ASP A 476 7.10 -4.54 25.29
N ALA A 477 8.10 -5.41 25.12
CA ALA A 477 8.16 -6.41 24.07
C ALA A 477 8.03 -7.84 24.61
N LEU A 478 7.59 -8.02 25.87
CA LEU A 478 7.54 -9.33 26.55
C LEU A 478 6.63 -10.33 25.83
N GLN A 479 5.58 -9.84 25.16
CA GLN A 479 4.63 -10.63 24.37
C GLN A 479 5.27 -11.49 23.27
N TYR A 480 6.44 -11.13 22.75
CA TYR A 480 7.14 -11.91 21.72
C TYR A 480 7.91 -13.12 22.28
N GLY A 481 8.12 -13.16 23.60
CA GLY A 481 8.82 -14.24 24.30
C GLY A 481 10.34 -14.30 24.05
N ALA A 482 11.01 -15.21 24.75
CA ALA A 482 12.47 -15.31 24.78
C ALA A 482 13.14 -15.60 23.42
N GLU A 483 12.46 -16.33 22.53
CA GLU A 483 12.95 -16.70 21.19
C GLU A 483 13.17 -15.45 20.32
N ALA A 484 12.28 -14.46 20.46
CA ALA A 484 12.38 -13.16 19.80
C ALA A 484 13.11 -12.12 20.65
N ARG A 485 13.71 -12.53 21.78
CA ARG A 485 14.34 -11.63 22.76
C ARG A 485 13.38 -10.57 23.32
N GLY A 486 12.11 -10.92 23.47
CA GLY A 486 11.08 -10.05 24.04
C GLY A 486 11.36 -9.70 25.49
N SER A 487 11.50 -8.41 25.79
CA SER A 487 11.94 -7.89 27.10
C SER A 487 11.26 -6.56 27.42
N PHE A 488 11.32 -6.16 28.68
CA PHE A 488 10.93 -4.83 29.14
C PHE A 488 12.17 -3.99 29.44
N GLY A 489 12.41 -2.92 28.68
CA GLY A 489 13.66 -2.17 28.77
C GLY A 489 13.57 -0.80 28.12
N ALA A 490 14.64 0.00 28.22
CA ALA A 490 14.70 1.30 27.59
C ALA A 490 14.43 1.20 26.08
N ALA A 491 13.57 2.07 25.54
CA ALA A 491 13.21 2.12 24.12
C ALA A 491 14.33 2.66 23.22
N SER A 492 15.53 2.88 23.76
CA SER A 492 16.66 3.45 23.02
C SER A 492 17.97 2.96 23.61
N SER A 493 18.94 2.68 22.75
CA SER A 493 20.31 2.34 23.16
C SER A 493 20.99 3.46 23.96
N LYS A 494 20.55 4.71 23.76
CA LYS A 494 21.00 5.88 24.52
C LYS A 494 20.21 6.13 25.80
N ARG A 495 19.18 5.33 26.08
CA ARG A 495 18.26 5.49 27.22
C ARG A 495 17.72 6.92 27.32
N LEU A 496 17.16 7.39 26.20
CA LEU A 496 16.69 8.76 26.08
C LEU A 496 15.61 9.08 27.12
N LYS A 497 15.67 10.29 27.65
CA LYS A 497 14.58 10.85 28.43
C LYS A 497 13.44 11.31 27.54
N PHE A 498 12.28 11.54 28.14
CA PHE A 498 11.04 11.83 27.43
C PHE A 498 11.17 12.90 26.33
N LEU A 499 11.67 14.10 26.62
CA LEU A 499 11.77 15.15 25.60
C LEU A 499 12.76 14.81 24.48
N GLU A 500 13.87 14.17 24.82
CA GLU A 500 14.86 13.72 23.83
C GLU A 500 14.27 12.61 22.95
N PHE A 501 13.56 11.66 23.55
CA PHE A 501 12.84 10.61 22.86
C PHE A 501 11.79 11.20 21.90
N MET A 502 10.97 12.14 22.37
CA MET A 502 10.00 12.85 21.54
C MET A 502 10.64 13.54 20.34
N ALA A 503 11.76 14.23 20.57
CA ALA A 503 12.50 14.84 19.48
C ALA A 503 12.94 13.76 18.47
N GLU A 504 13.59 12.69 18.92
CA GLU A 504 14.12 11.63 18.04
C GLU A 504 13.02 10.89 17.27
N SER A 505 11.85 10.65 17.89
CA SER A 505 10.67 10.11 17.20
C SER A 505 10.21 11.02 16.05
N LEU A 506 10.19 12.35 16.28
CA LEU A 506 9.88 13.31 15.22
C LEU A 506 10.96 13.36 14.14
N LEU A 507 12.23 13.19 14.50
CA LEU A 507 13.30 13.08 13.51
C LEU A 507 13.12 11.84 12.64
N SER A 508 12.82 10.69 13.24
CA SER A 508 12.54 9.46 12.50
C SER A 508 11.40 9.67 11.50
N ARG A 509 10.31 10.31 11.94
CA ARG A 509 9.21 10.68 11.07
C ARG A 509 9.63 11.62 9.93
N TRP A 510 10.55 12.55 10.21
CA TRP A 510 11.05 13.49 9.22
C TRP A 510 11.96 12.85 8.18
N VAL A 511 12.94 12.05 8.58
CA VAL A 511 13.92 11.47 7.63
C VAL A 511 13.45 10.15 7.00
N GLY A 512 12.43 9.53 7.60
CA GLY A 512 11.92 8.20 7.28
C GLY A 512 12.67 7.11 8.06
N ASN A 513 11.93 6.09 8.50
CA ASN A 513 12.42 5.02 9.38
C ASN A 513 13.71 4.33 8.89
N GLU A 514 13.90 4.16 7.58
CA GLU A 514 15.09 3.52 7.01
C GLU A 514 16.38 4.36 7.16
N ASN A 515 16.24 5.68 7.36
CA ASN A 515 17.35 6.62 7.52
C ASN A 515 17.43 7.19 8.96
N ALA A 516 16.51 6.79 9.82
CA ALA A 516 16.48 7.20 11.22
C ALA A 516 17.47 6.37 12.04
N SER A 517 18.06 6.94 13.08
CA SER A 517 18.78 6.12 14.05
C SER A 517 17.80 5.28 14.86
N ASP A 518 18.21 4.06 15.24
CA ASP A 518 17.47 3.12 16.11
C ASP A 518 17.16 3.68 17.52
N THR A 519 17.42 4.96 17.76
CA THR A 519 17.32 5.63 19.05
C THR A 519 15.93 6.18 19.35
N GLY A 520 14.99 6.20 18.39
CA GLY A 520 13.64 6.77 18.58
C GLY A 520 12.56 6.31 17.60
N ASP A 521 12.78 5.26 16.79
CA ASP A 521 11.80 4.81 15.77
C ASP A 521 10.63 3.98 16.33
N TRP A 522 10.07 4.39 17.47
CA TRP A 522 9.00 3.64 18.11
C TRP A 522 7.62 4.26 17.88
N MET A 523 7.49 5.60 17.89
CA MET A 523 6.20 6.30 17.69
C MET A 523 5.99 6.74 16.24
#